data_AF-T0FZA0-F1
#
_entry.id   AF-T0FZA0-F1
#
_cell.length_a   1.000
_cell.length_b   1.000
_cell.length_c   1.000
_cell.angle_alpha   90.00
_cell.angle_beta   90.00
_cell.angle_gamma   90.00
#
_symmetry.space_group_name_H-M   'P 1'
#
loop_
_entity.id
_entity.type
_entity.pdbx_description
1 polymer ?
#
loop_
_entity_poly.entity_id
_entity_poly.type
_entity_poly.pdbx_seq_one_letter_code
_entity_poly.pdbx_strand_id
1 'polypeptide(L)'
;MSIEHKESVKWFEGYRAVCEFAKESDSKYIYICDREADIFELFQEYVDAGENAPDMLIRANRERKIEGGGCSWSYLETLEPADTYTITVPRKKGKEAREATIELRFEKLTIKPPQYKKLENIDMYEFYQSQIYGLAFSP
;
A
#
# COMPACT_ATOMS: atom_id res chain seq x y z
N MET A 1 -7.88 -26.31 4.14
CA MET A 1 -7.28 -24.96 4.27
C MET A 1 -5.89 -25.00 3.67
N SER A 2 -5.60 -24.17 2.66
CA SER A 2 -4.27 -24.07 2.06
C SER A 2 -3.27 -23.43 3.03
N ILE A 3 -1.98 -23.62 2.77
CA ILE A 3 -0.88 -23.07 3.60
C ILE A 3 -0.89 -21.52 3.59
N GLU A 4 -1.22 -20.91 2.45
CA GLU A 4 -1.34 -19.44 2.30
C GLU A 4 -2.38 -18.83 3.24
N HIS A 5 -3.48 -19.54 3.51
CA HIS A 5 -4.49 -19.09 4.46
C HIS A 5 -3.95 -19.04 5.88
N LYS A 6 -3.03 -19.95 6.26
CA LYS A 6 -2.46 -19.97 7.61
C LYS A 6 -1.47 -18.84 7.85
N GLU A 7 -0.62 -18.53 6.86
CA GLU A 7 0.33 -17.43 7.00
C GLU A 7 -0.33 -16.06 6.91
N SER A 8 -1.42 -15.93 6.13
CA SER A 8 -2.16 -14.68 6.03
C SER A 8 -2.82 -14.26 7.34
N VAL A 9 -3.16 -15.21 8.23
CA VAL A 9 -3.81 -14.93 9.54
C VAL A 9 -3.00 -13.94 10.38
N LYS A 10 -1.66 -14.00 10.31
CA LYS A 10 -0.77 -13.12 11.08
C LYS A 10 -1.09 -11.62 10.86
N TRP A 11 -1.50 -11.27 9.64
CA TRP A 11 -1.81 -9.88 9.28
C TRP A 11 -3.11 -9.40 9.93
N PHE A 12 -4.12 -10.26 9.97
CA PHE A 12 -5.42 -9.98 10.60
C PHE A 12 -5.29 -9.91 12.12
N GLU A 13 -4.62 -10.88 12.73
CA GLU A 13 -4.37 -10.89 14.18
C GLU A 13 -3.56 -9.67 14.61
N GLY A 14 -2.51 -9.33 13.85
CA GLY A 14 -1.73 -8.13 14.09
C GLY A 14 -2.56 -6.85 13.99
N TYR A 15 -3.36 -6.69 12.94
CA TYR A 15 -4.21 -5.50 12.79
C TYR A 15 -5.22 -5.37 13.93
N ARG A 16 -5.94 -6.46 14.25
CA ARG A 16 -6.92 -6.49 15.35
C ARG A 16 -6.28 -6.17 16.69
N ALA A 17 -5.06 -6.65 16.95
CA ALA A 17 -4.33 -6.31 18.17
C ALA A 17 -4.01 -4.81 18.25
N VAL A 18 -3.63 -4.17 17.13
CA VAL A 18 -3.45 -2.71 17.09
C VAL A 18 -4.78 -1.98 17.26
N CYS A 19 -5.89 -2.50 16.71
CA CYS A 19 -7.22 -1.92 16.95
C CYS A 19 -7.59 -1.93 18.44
N GLU A 20 -7.39 -3.05 19.14
CA GLU A 20 -7.64 -3.12 20.59
C GLU A 20 -6.76 -2.14 21.37
N PHE A 21 -5.48 -2.07 21.03
CA PHE A 21 -4.57 -1.11 21.67
C PHE A 21 -4.95 0.35 21.39
N ALA A 22 -5.38 0.66 20.17
CA ALA A 22 -5.77 2.00 19.77
C ALA A 22 -7.03 2.50 20.49
N LYS A 23 -7.96 1.60 20.87
CA LYS A 23 -9.15 1.97 21.66
C LYS A 23 -8.82 2.56 23.02
N GLU A 24 -7.66 2.20 23.60
CA GLU A 24 -7.22 2.64 24.92
C GLU A 24 -6.35 3.90 24.86
N SER A 25 -6.15 4.49 23.69
CA SER A 25 -5.20 5.57 23.46
C SER A 25 -5.78 6.69 22.61
N ASP A 26 -5.47 7.94 22.96
CA ASP A 26 -5.82 9.12 22.15
C ASP A 26 -4.87 9.32 20.95
N SER A 27 -3.87 8.44 20.79
CA SER A 27 -2.88 8.54 19.70
C SER A 27 -3.41 7.97 18.39
N LYS A 28 -2.90 8.48 17.28
CA LYS A 28 -3.11 7.87 15.96
C LYS A 28 -2.07 6.78 15.71
N TYR A 29 -2.54 5.65 15.21
CA TYR A 29 -1.71 4.49 14.88
C TYR A 29 -1.79 4.20 13.39
N ILE A 30 -0.66 3.80 12.82
CA ILE A 30 -0.56 3.36 11.42
C ILE A 30 0.01 1.95 11.41
N TYR A 31 -0.75 1.00 10.86
CA TYR A 31 -0.34 -0.38 10.66
C TYR A 31 0.37 -0.52 9.31
N ILE A 32 1.69 -0.69 9.36
CA ILE A 32 2.56 -0.71 8.18
C ILE A 32 2.91 -2.15 7.83
N CYS A 33 2.62 -2.57 6.59
CA CYS A 33 2.90 -3.92 6.13
C CYS A 33 3.58 -3.95 4.75
N ASP A 34 4.28 -5.05 4.49
CA ASP A 34 4.83 -5.32 3.17
C ASP A 34 3.77 -5.86 2.19
N ARG A 35 4.24 -6.30 1.03
CA ARG A 35 3.41 -6.76 -0.09
C ARG A 35 2.60 -8.03 0.18
N GLU A 36 2.96 -8.83 1.19
CA GLU A 36 2.19 -10.03 1.54
C GLU A 36 0.85 -9.68 2.19
N ALA A 37 0.76 -8.51 2.82
CA ALA A 37 -0.46 -8.04 3.47
C ALA A 37 -1.43 -7.34 2.51
N ASP A 38 -1.12 -7.25 1.21
CA ASP A 38 -2.00 -6.66 0.18
C ASP A 38 -3.21 -7.57 -0.11
N ILE A 39 -4.05 -7.78 0.90
CA ILE A 39 -5.20 -8.69 0.94
C ILE A 39 -6.44 -7.84 1.09
N PHE A 40 -7.42 -7.99 0.18
CA PHE A 40 -8.60 -7.13 0.19
C PHE A 40 -9.42 -7.26 1.47
N GLU A 41 -9.50 -8.46 2.03
CA GLU A 41 -10.20 -8.71 3.30
C GLU A 41 -9.57 -7.97 4.47
N LEU A 42 -8.24 -7.76 4.45
CA LEU A 42 -7.59 -6.99 5.50
C LEU A 42 -8.07 -5.53 5.47
N PHE A 43 -8.29 -4.97 4.29
CA PHE A 43 -8.85 -3.62 4.17
C PHE A 43 -10.30 -3.53 4.67
N GLN A 44 -11.06 -4.63 4.59
CA GLN A 44 -12.41 -4.65 5.18
C GLN A 44 -12.35 -4.64 6.71
N GLU A 45 -11.32 -5.22 7.34
CA GLU A 45 -11.15 -5.09 8.79
C GLU A 45 -11.01 -3.62 9.23
N TYR A 46 -10.41 -2.75 8.40
CA TYR A 46 -10.38 -1.31 8.66
C TYR A 46 -11.78 -0.69 8.63
N VAL A 47 -12.60 -1.06 7.64
CA VAL A 47 -14.00 -0.61 7.53
C VAL A 47 -14.82 -1.10 8.73
N ASP A 48 -14.66 -2.38 9.09
CA ASP A 48 -15.38 -3.02 10.19
C ASP A 48 -14.94 -2.48 11.56
N ALA A 49 -13.67 -2.10 11.72
CA ALA A 49 -13.15 -1.52 12.96
C ALA A 49 -13.73 -0.13 13.25
N GLY A 50 -14.17 0.60 12.21
CA GLY A 50 -14.93 1.84 12.34
C GLY A 50 -14.11 3.02 12.88
N GLU A 51 -14.74 3.84 13.73
CA GLU A 51 -14.09 5.03 14.28
C GLU A 51 -12.88 4.66 15.15
N ASN A 52 -11.79 5.43 14.99
CA ASN A 52 -10.48 5.20 15.63
C ASN A 52 -9.75 3.92 15.19
N ALA A 53 -10.19 3.27 14.11
CA ALA A 53 -9.40 2.25 13.46
C ALA A 53 -7.98 2.78 13.12
N PRO A 54 -6.91 2.02 13.40
CA PRO A 54 -5.57 2.36 12.95
C PRO A 54 -5.54 2.45 11.42
N ASP A 55 -4.93 3.52 10.90
CA ASP A 55 -4.72 3.69 9.46
C ASP A 55 -3.82 2.56 8.94
N MET A 56 -3.89 2.27 7.64
CA MET A 56 -3.06 1.25 7.01
C MET A 56 -2.10 1.86 5.97
N LEU A 57 -0.84 1.42 5.99
CA LEU A 57 0.11 1.67 4.91
C LEU A 57 0.66 0.33 4.43
N ILE A 58 0.10 -0.16 3.32
CA ILE A 58 0.40 -1.49 2.79
C ILE A 58 1.03 -1.33 1.41
N ARG A 59 2.18 -1.99 1.20
CA ARG A 59 2.80 -1.99 -0.12
C ARG A 59 1.94 -2.80 -1.10
N ALA A 60 1.40 -2.16 -2.13
CA ALA A 60 0.64 -2.85 -3.16
C ALA A 60 1.47 -3.95 -3.86
N ASN A 61 0.83 -5.09 -4.11
CA ASN A 61 1.40 -6.27 -4.78
C ASN A 61 0.66 -6.62 -6.07
N ARG A 62 -0.59 -6.17 -6.21
CA ARG A 62 -1.44 -6.41 -7.37
C ARG A 62 -2.17 -5.14 -7.77
N GLU A 63 -2.36 -4.98 -9.07
CA GLU A 63 -3.22 -3.94 -9.61
C GLU A 63 -4.69 -4.24 -9.28
N ARG A 64 -5.44 -3.21 -8.90
CA ARG A 64 -6.82 -3.35 -8.42
C ARG A 64 -7.78 -2.64 -9.35
N LYS A 65 -9.01 -3.17 -9.47
CA LYS A 65 -10.07 -2.51 -10.26
C LYS A 65 -10.62 -1.34 -9.47
N ILE A 66 -10.89 -0.24 -10.16
CA ILE A 66 -11.44 0.98 -9.56
C ILE A 66 -12.89 1.21 -9.96
N GLU A 67 -13.62 1.99 -9.17
CA GLU A 67 -14.89 2.56 -9.57
C GLU A 67 -14.72 3.52 -10.76
N GLY A 68 -15.76 3.64 -11.60
CA GLY A 68 -15.64 4.36 -12.88
C GLY A 68 -14.97 3.56 -14.02
N GLY A 69 -14.25 2.47 -13.69
CA GLY A 69 -13.63 1.57 -14.67
C GLY A 69 -12.11 1.74 -14.77
N GLY A 70 -11.44 0.73 -15.32
CA GLY A 70 -9.98 0.68 -15.37
C GLY A 70 -9.35 0.08 -14.10
N CYS A 71 -8.05 0.31 -13.95
CA CYS A 71 -7.21 -0.27 -12.92
C CYS A 71 -6.33 0.79 -12.24
N SER A 72 -5.98 0.57 -10.97
CA SER A 72 -5.35 1.58 -10.11
C SER A 72 -3.99 2.07 -10.63
N TRP A 73 -3.06 1.18 -10.97
CA TRP A 73 -1.73 1.60 -11.44
C TRP A 73 -1.81 2.31 -12.79
N SER A 74 -2.54 1.72 -13.74
CA SER A 74 -2.76 2.32 -15.06
C SER A 74 -3.37 3.71 -14.95
N TYR A 75 -4.30 3.94 -14.02
CA TYR A 75 -4.86 5.27 -13.77
C TYR A 75 -3.83 6.23 -13.17
N LEU A 76 -3.13 5.82 -12.12
CA LEU A 76 -2.15 6.67 -11.43
C LEU A 76 -0.99 7.07 -12.34
N GLU A 77 -0.56 6.21 -13.26
CA GLU A 77 0.48 6.53 -14.26
C GLU A 77 0.09 7.69 -15.18
N THR A 78 -1.20 7.95 -15.38
CA THR A 78 -1.69 9.08 -16.21
C THR A 78 -1.66 10.41 -15.48
N LEU A 79 -1.46 10.43 -14.17
CA LEU A 79 -1.43 11.65 -13.38
C LEU A 79 -0.11 12.38 -13.55
N GLU A 80 -0.16 13.71 -13.48
CA GLU A 80 1.03 14.51 -13.29
C GLU A 80 1.68 14.19 -11.92
N PRO A 81 3.02 14.12 -11.83
CA PRO A 81 3.70 13.97 -10.54
C PRO A 81 3.26 15.04 -9.55
N ALA A 82 2.84 14.60 -8.37
CA ALA A 82 2.58 15.50 -7.25
C ALA A 82 3.89 16.02 -6.63
N ASP A 83 4.95 15.21 -6.69
CA ASP A 83 6.28 15.58 -6.21
C ASP A 83 7.38 14.78 -6.94
N THR A 84 8.60 15.31 -6.93
CA THR A 84 9.80 14.68 -7.47
C THR A 84 10.95 14.86 -6.49
N TYR A 85 11.54 13.75 -6.03
CA TYR A 85 12.64 13.77 -5.07
C TYR A 85 13.72 12.76 -5.40
N THR A 86 14.92 12.99 -4.86
CA THR A 86 16.08 12.11 -5.07
C THR A 86 16.36 11.29 -3.82
N ILE A 87 16.58 9.99 -3.98
CA ILE A 87 17.03 9.09 -2.91
C ILE A 87 18.40 8.51 -3.23
N THR A 88 19.21 8.32 -2.19
CA THR A 88 20.47 7.58 -2.30
C THR A 88 20.20 6.09 -2.17
N VAL A 89 20.53 5.33 -3.21
CA VAL A 89 20.49 3.86 -3.17
C VAL A 89 21.86 3.36 -2.74
N PRO A 90 21.98 2.67 -1.58
CA PRO A 90 23.26 2.22 -1.09
C PRO A 90 23.84 1.10 -1.96
N ARG A 91 25.17 0.99 -1.93
CA ARG A 91 25.92 -0.08 -2.61
C ARG A 91 25.43 -1.46 -2.16
N LYS A 92 25.25 -2.37 -3.11
CA LYS A 92 25.01 -3.81 -2.86
C LYS A 92 26.01 -4.64 -3.67
N LYS A 93 26.21 -5.92 -3.33
CA LYS A 93 27.12 -6.80 -4.09
C LYS A 93 26.74 -6.79 -5.58
N GLY A 94 27.65 -6.30 -6.42
CA GLY A 94 27.45 -6.16 -7.87
C GLY A 94 26.65 -4.93 -8.33
N LYS A 95 26.34 -3.97 -7.44
CA LYS A 95 25.69 -2.70 -7.79
C LYS A 95 26.32 -1.54 -7.02
N GLU A 96 26.85 -0.57 -7.75
CA GLU A 96 27.39 0.68 -7.19
C GLU A 96 26.31 1.49 -6.47
N ALA A 97 26.75 2.32 -5.52
CA ALA A 97 25.87 3.35 -4.98
C ALA A 97 25.43 4.29 -6.11
N ARG A 98 24.18 4.75 -6.05
CA ARG A 98 23.63 5.63 -7.08
C ARG A 98 22.57 6.53 -6.48
N GLU A 99 22.30 7.64 -7.16
CA GLU A 99 21.10 8.43 -6.90
C GLU A 99 19.96 7.94 -7.80
N ALA A 100 18.74 7.98 -7.26
CA ALA A 100 17.53 7.67 -7.99
C ALA A 100 16.55 8.83 -7.83
N THR A 101 16.14 9.42 -8.94
CA THR A 101 15.06 10.42 -8.95
C THR A 101 13.72 9.71 -9.07
N ILE A 102 12.86 9.93 -8.09
CA ILE A 102 11.56 9.31 -7.92
C ILE A 102 10.48 10.37 -8.14
N GLU A 103 9.50 10.05 -8.96
CA GLU A 103 8.25 10.82 -9.06
C GLU A 103 7.18 10.14 -8.21
N LEU A 104 6.46 10.93 -7.43
CA LEU A 104 5.34 10.50 -6.60
C LEU A 104 4.03 10.95 -7.24
N ARG A 105 3.11 10.01 -7.39
CA ARG A 105 1.72 10.24 -7.81
C ARG A 105 0.81 9.59 -6.79
N PHE A 106 -0.30 10.22 -6.45
CA PHE A 106 -1.31 9.62 -5.59
C PHE A 106 -2.68 10.24 -5.85
N GLU A 107 -3.72 9.45 -5.59
CA GLU A 107 -5.10 9.91 -5.65
C GLU A 107 -5.96 9.06 -4.71
N LYS A 108 -7.07 9.61 -4.22
CA LYS A 108 -8.08 8.85 -3.49
C LYS A 108 -8.94 8.08 -4.49
N LEU A 109 -8.89 6.75 -4.44
CA LEU A 109 -9.60 5.85 -5.34
C LEU A 109 -10.60 4.99 -4.57
N THR A 110 -11.72 4.68 -5.21
CA THR A 110 -12.68 3.68 -4.74
C THR A 110 -12.32 2.33 -5.37
N ILE A 111 -11.77 1.43 -4.56
CA ILE A 111 -11.28 0.11 -4.96
C ILE A 111 -12.39 -0.92 -4.88
N LYS A 112 -12.52 -1.73 -5.93
CA LYS A 112 -13.48 -2.84 -5.99
C LYS A 112 -12.91 -4.13 -5.41
N PRO A 113 -13.73 -4.93 -4.72
CA PRO A 113 -13.33 -6.27 -4.30
C PRO A 113 -13.06 -7.20 -5.50
N PRO A 114 -12.36 -8.32 -5.28
CA PRO A 114 -12.31 -9.39 -6.27
C PRO A 114 -13.73 -9.84 -6.66
N GLN A 115 -13.99 -10.03 -7.96
CA GLN A 115 -15.34 -10.26 -8.51
C GLN A 115 -16.11 -11.43 -7.88
N TYR A 116 -15.40 -12.42 -7.35
CA TYR A 116 -15.99 -13.61 -6.72
C TYR A 116 -16.34 -13.41 -5.23
N LYS A 117 -16.06 -12.24 -4.66
CA LYS A 117 -16.34 -11.89 -3.26
C LYS A 117 -17.43 -10.83 -3.19
N LYS A 118 -18.37 -11.02 -2.26
CA LYS A 118 -19.43 -10.05 -1.95
C LYS A 118 -18.96 -9.18 -0.79
N LEU A 119 -18.10 -8.22 -1.09
CA LEU A 119 -17.59 -7.24 -0.14
C LEU A 119 -17.91 -5.84 -0.65
N GLU A 120 -17.76 -4.83 0.20
CA GLU A 120 -18.03 -3.45 -0.19
C GLU A 120 -16.84 -2.85 -0.92
N ASN A 121 -17.11 -1.85 -1.77
CA ASN A 121 -16.03 -1.02 -2.31
C ASN A 121 -15.38 -0.26 -1.15
N ILE A 122 -14.09 0.03 -1.28
CA ILE A 122 -13.36 0.78 -0.26
C ILE A 122 -12.66 1.98 -0.86
N ASP A 123 -12.85 3.12 -0.22
CA ASP A 123 -12.11 4.33 -0.49
C ASP A 123 -10.73 4.27 0.16
N MET A 124 -9.66 4.44 -0.62
CA MET A 124 -8.30 4.55 -0.08
C MET A 124 -7.41 5.43 -0.95
N TYR A 125 -6.33 5.94 -0.37
CA TYR A 125 -5.27 6.57 -1.15
C TYR A 125 -4.37 5.49 -1.75
N GLU A 126 -4.20 5.55 -3.06
CA GLU A 126 -3.22 4.72 -3.77
C GLU A 126 -2.04 5.59 -4.16
N PHE A 127 -0.84 5.12 -3.84
CA PHE A 127 0.42 5.82 -4.10
C PHE A 127 1.20 5.05 -5.17
N TYR A 128 1.64 5.77 -6.19
CA TYR A 128 2.47 5.24 -7.26
C TYR A 128 3.79 6.00 -7.31
N GLN A 129 4.89 5.24 -7.34
CA GLN A 129 6.24 5.78 -7.40
C GLN A 129 6.97 5.18 -8.59
N SER A 130 7.53 6.02 -9.46
CA SER A 130 8.34 5.61 -10.60
C SER A 130 9.71 6.26 -10.54
N GLN A 131 10.74 5.53 -11.01
CA GLN A 131 12.07 6.08 -11.16
C GLN A 131 12.25 6.61 -12.59
N ILE A 132 12.60 7.88 -12.75
CA ILE A 132 12.80 8.50 -14.08
C ILE A 132 14.27 8.50 -14.53
N TYR A 133 15.22 8.64 -13.60
CA TYR A 133 16.66 8.65 -13.89
C TYR A 133 17.46 7.95 -12.80
N GLY A 134 18.60 7.35 -13.17
CA GLY A 134 19.57 6.80 -12.24
C GLY A 134 20.97 7.20 -12.67
N LEU A 135 21.55 8.22 -12.02
CA LEU A 135 22.95 8.56 -12.23
C LEU A 135 23.79 7.68 -11.31
N ALA A 136 24.68 6.88 -11.90
CA ALA A 136 25.72 6.21 -11.13
C ALA A 136 26.65 7.27 -10.55
N PHE A 137 27.08 7.10 -9.30
CA PHE A 137 28.20 7.88 -8.78
C PHE A 137 29.42 7.56 -9.64
N SER A 138 29.87 8.50 -10.48
CA SER A 138 31.23 8.45 -10.99
C SER A 138 32.17 8.89 -9.87
N PRO A 139 33.28 8.16 -9.63
CA PRO A 139 34.28 8.51 -8.62
C PRO A 139 35.00 9.82 -8.92
#